data_AF-A0A355YCR4-F1
#
_entry.id   AF-A0A355YCR4-F1
#
_cell.length_a   1.000
_cell.length_b   1.000
_cell.length_c   1.000
_cell.angle_alpha   90.00
_cell.angle_beta   90.00
_cell.angle_gamma   90.00
#
_symmetry.space_group_name_H-M   'P 1'
#
loop_
_entity.id
_entity.type
_entity.pdbx_description
1 polymer ?
#
loop_
_entity_poly.entity_id
_entity_poly.type
_entity_poly.pdbx_seq_one_letter_code
_entity_poly.pdbx_strand_id
1 'polypeptide(L)'
;MLLAAVGAQAIAPAQVFKCVDGGQVTYQSVPCDGLPAKTWVVSHRAPPVPSRAETGTRSAVRTGPRPRRSDVSGVVRRARPTVDACTRAREGRDAAYRKAGLKRGFALSSLWDNRVHDACR
;
A
#
# COMPACT_ATOMS: atom_id res chain seq x y z
N MET A 1 19.46 -35.15 4.37
CA MET A 1 18.96 -33.80 4.04
C MET A 1 17.47 -33.90 3.77
N LEU A 2 16.62 -33.36 4.65
CA LEU A 2 15.17 -33.29 4.43
C LEU A 2 14.86 -31.94 3.72
N LEU A 3 14.35 -31.99 2.48
CA LEU A 3 13.77 -30.82 1.82
C LEU A 3 12.33 -30.64 2.34
N ALA A 4 12.06 -29.54 3.04
CA ALA A 4 10.70 -29.13 3.37
C ALA A 4 10.06 -28.45 2.16
N ALA A 5 9.11 -29.11 1.52
CA ALA A 5 8.27 -28.51 0.49
C ALA A 5 7.25 -27.58 1.16
N VAL A 6 7.37 -26.27 0.91
CA VAL A 6 6.36 -25.28 1.32
C VAL A 6 5.20 -25.38 0.32
N GLY A 7 4.17 -26.14 0.68
CA GLY A 7 2.90 -26.18 -0.05
C GLY A 7 2.16 -24.87 0.12
N ALA A 8 1.67 -24.29 -0.98
CA ALA A 8 0.76 -23.16 -0.94
C ALA A 8 -0.56 -23.61 -0.31
N GLN A 9 -0.84 -23.17 0.92
CA GLN A 9 -2.14 -23.40 1.56
C GLN A 9 -3.20 -22.62 0.76
N ALA A 10 -4.09 -23.32 0.06
CA ALA A 10 -5.30 -22.70 -0.46
C ALA A 10 -6.18 -22.32 0.74
N ILE A 11 -6.33 -21.01 1.00
CA ILE A 11 -7.23 -20.52 2.05
C ILE A 11 -8.66 -20.73 1.54
N ALA A 12 -9.34 -21.73 2.09
CA ALA A 12 -10.73 -22.00 1.78
C ALA A 12 -11.61 -20.78 2.15
N PRO A 13 -12.69 -20.52 1.40
CA PRO A 13 -13.61 -19.44 1.73
C PRO A 13 -14.26 -19.67 3.11
N ALA A 14 -14.28 -18.63 3.94
CA ALA A 14 -14.84 -18.70 5.30
C ALA A 14 -16.31 -18.25 5.29
N GLN A 15 -17.20 -18.98 5.97
CA GLN A 15 -18.59 -18.56 6.16
C GLN A 15 -18.73 -17.76 7.45
N VAL A 16 -19.56 -16.72 7.43
CA VAL A 16 -19.89 -15.92 8.61
C VAL A 16 -21.40 -15.76 8.72
N PHE A 17 -21.90 -15.96 9.93
CA PHE A 17 -23.31 -15.91 10.29
C PHE A 17 -23.56 -14.70 11.20
N LYS A 18 -24.63 -13.96 10.91
CA LYS A 18 -25.20 -12.96 11.82
C LYS A 18 -26.27 -13.65 12.66
N CYS A 19 -25.97 -13.84 13.94
CA CYS A 19 -26.91 -14.38 14.90
C CYS A 19 -27.59 -13.23 15.64
N VAL A 20 -28.90 -13.36 15.87
CA VAL A 20 -29.66 -12.43 16.70
C VAL A 20 -30.36 -13.26 17.76
N ASP A 21 -29.96 -13.07 19.02
CA ASP A 21 -30.53 -13.77 20.17
C ASP A 21 -30.89 -12.76 21.25
N GLY A 22 -32.14 -12.78 21.72
CA GLY A 22 -32.63 -11.82 22.73
C GLY A 22 -32.44 -10.34 22.37
N GLY A 23 -32.33 -10.00 21.08
CA GLY A 23 -32.01 -8.64 20.60
C GLY A 23 -30.51 -8.29 20.57
N GLN A 24 -29.62 -9.18 21.02
CA GLN A 24 -28.18 -9.05 20.86
C GLN A 24 -27.74 -9.58 19.50
N VAL A 25 -26.80 -8.87 18.86
CA VAL A 25 -26.28 -9.24 17.54
C VAL A 25 -24.86 -9.75 17.69
N THR A 26 -24.62 -10.99 17.27
CA THR A 26 -23.30 -11.62 17.27
C THR A 26 -22.92 -12.07 15.87
N TYR A 27 -21.64 -11.96 15.55
CA TYR A 27 -21.06 -12.38 14.28
C TYR A 27 -20.07 -13.51 14.53
N GLN A 28 -20.27 -14.65 13.88
CA GLN A 28 -19.49 -15.86 14.15
C GLN A 28 -19.29 -16.71 12.90
N SER A 29 -18.23 -17.51 12.90
CA SER A 29 -17.93 -18.47 11.82
C SER A 29 -18.58 -19.83 12.00
N VAL A 30 -19.19 -20.06 13.17
CA VAL A 30 -19.99 -21.26 13.47
C VAL A 30 -21.46 -20.93 13.24
N PRO A 31 -22.28 -21.85 12.68
CA PRO A 31 -23.72 -21.63 12.55
C PRO A 31 -24.36 -21.18 13.88
N CYS A 32 -25.39 -20.35 13.78
CA CYS A 32 -26.17 -19.97 14.97
C CYS A 32 -26.93 -21.20 15.49
N ASP A 33 -27.23 -21.23 16.80
CA ASP A 33 -28.08 -22.29 17.38
C ASP A 33 -29.50 -22.30 16.77
N GLY A 34 -29.94 -21.16 16.20
CA GLY A 34 -31.18 -20.99 15.46
C GLY A 34 -31.00 -20.47 14.04
N LEU A 35 -32.08 -19.93 13.44
CA LEU A 35 -32.03 -19.36 12.10
C LEU A 35 -31.12 -18.11 12.07
N PRO A 36 -30.06 -18.09 11.25
CA PRO A 36 -29.24 -16.92 11.11
C PRO A 36 -30.03 -15.79 10.45
N ALA A 37 -29.89 -14.57 10.97
CA ALA A 37 -30.52 -13.39 10.37
C ALA A 37 -29.92 -13.08 8.99
N LYS A 38 -28.63 -13.42 8.79
CA LYS A 38 -27.94 -13.31 7.50
C LYS A 38 -26.70 -14.20 7.49
N THR A 39 -26.35 -14.70 6.31
CA THR A 39 -25.13 -15.49 6.07
C THR A 39 -24.36 -14.92 4.88
N TRP A 40 -23.04 -14.90 4.96
CA TRP A 40 -22.17 -14.53 3.83
C TRP A 40 -20.92 -15.40 3.77
N VAL A 41 -20.42 -15.55 2.55
CA VAL A 41 -19.16 -16.23 2.27
C VAL A 41 -18.09 -15.15 2.06
N VAL A 42 -17.03 -15.23 2.86
CA VAL A 42 -15.84 -14.40 2.75
C VAL A 42 -14.83 -15.14 1.88
N SER A 43 -14.65 -14.68 0.65
CA SER A 43 -13.58 -15.16 -0.20
C SER A 43 -12.27 -14.48 0.18
N HIS A 44 -11.27 -15.29 0.52
CA HIS A 44 -9.92 -14.80 0.73
C HIS A 44 -9.26 -14.63 -0.64
N ARG A 45 -9.25 -13.40 -1.17
CA ARG A 45 -8.43 -13.09 -2.34
C ARG A 45 -6.97 -13.08 -1.89
N ALA A 46 -6.14 -13.94 -2.49
CA ALA A 46 -4.70 -13.87 -2.30
C ALA A 46 -4.23 -12.44 -2.65
N PRO A 47 -3.37 -11.81 -1.81
CA PRO A 47 -2.82 -10.52 -2.16
C PRO A 47 -2.14 -10.64 -3.54
N PRO A 48 -2.27 -9.61 -4.41
CA PRO A 48 -1.60 -9.66 -5.69
C PRO A 48 -0.11 -9.89 -5.45
N VAL A 49 0.44 -10.95 -6.05
CA VAL A 49 1.89 -11.11 -6.13
C VAL A 49 2.42 -9.86 -6.83
N PRO A 50 3.39 -9.14 -6.26
CA PRO A 50 3.96 -7.99 -6.95
C PRO A 50 4.64 -8.50 -8.22
N SER A 51 3.97 -8.34 -9.37
CA SER A 51 4.63 -8.54 -10.66
C SER A 51 5.68 -7.44 -10.77
N ARG A 52 6.92 -7.86 -10.94
CA ARG A 52 8.04 -6.94 -11.17
C ARG A 52 7.94 -6.44 -12.62
N ALA A 53 7.00 -5.54 -12.88
CA ALA A 53 6.85 -4.84 -14.15
C ALA A 53 6.24 -3.47 -13.85
N GLU A 54 6.71 -2.34 -14.33
CA GLU A 54 7.80 -1.96 -15.22
C GLU A 54 8.07 -0.50 -14.85
N THR A 55 9.28 -0.02 -15.06
CA THR A 55 9.62 1.39 -14.94
C THR A 55 8.79 2.20 -15.95
N GLY A 56 7.59 2.63 -15.54
CA GLY A 56 6.71 3.46 -16.34
C GLY A 56 7.23 4.89 -16.37
N THR A 57 8.17 5.16 -17.27
CA THR A 57 8.44 6.51 -17.78
C THR A 57 7.16 7.10 -18.38
N ARG A 58 6.44 7.92 -17.60
CA ARG A 58 5.50 8.90 -18.16
C ARG A 58 6.24 10.23 -18.36
N SER A 59 6.95 10.32 -19.48
CA SER A 59 7.05 11.55 -20.27
C SER A 59 5.63 11.92 -20.77
N ALA A 60 5.19 13.15 -20.98
CA ALA A 60 5.72 14.49 -20.75
C ALA A 60 4.53 15.45 -20.90
N VAL A 61 4.54 16.60 -20.23
CA VAL A 61 3.88 17.82 -20.74
C VAL A 61 4.90 18.95 -20.67
N ARG A 62 5.41 19.33 -21.86
CA ARG A 62 6.19 20.56 -22.09
C ARG A 62 5.27 21.77 -21.87
N THR A 63 5.77 22.85 -21.28
CA THR A 63 6.06 24.11 -22.01
C THR A 63 6.73 25.12 -21.07
N GLY A 64 7.87 25.67 -21.49
CA GLY A 64 8.55 26.81 -20.87
C GLY A 64 10.07 26.75 -21.04
N PRO A 65 10.71 27.64 -21.82
CA PRO A 65 12.16 27.64 -21.97
C PRO A 65 12.81 28.25 -20.71
N ARG A 66 13.63 27.47 -20.01
CA ARG A 66 14.57 27.97 -19.00
C ARG A 66 15.98 27.55 -19.37
N PRO A 67 16.99 28.42 -19.16
CA PRO A 67 18.26 28.34 -19.86
C PRO A 67 19.10 27.14 -19.38
N ARG A 68 19.83 26.57 -20.34
CA ARG A 68 20.73 25.43 -20.20
C ARG A 68 21.78 25.70 -19.11
N ARG A 69 21.90 24.78 -18.16
CA ARG A 69 23.17 24.52 -17.47
C ARG A 69 23.48 23.03 -17.53
N SER A 70 24.42 22.75 -18.42
CA SER A 70 25.49 21.75 -18.32
C SER A 70 25.10 20.31 -18.09
N ASP A 71 25.27 19.55 -19.17
CA ASP A 71 25.46 18.11 -19.20
C ASP A 71 26.44 17.62 -18.13
N VAL A 72 25.99 16.70 -17.29
CA VAL A 72 26.84 15.67 -16.70
C VAL A 72 26.13 14.35 -16.95
N SER A 73 26.59 13.64 -17.98
CA SER A 73 26.39 12.19 -18.11
C SER A 73 27.05 11.52 -16.90
N GLY A 74 26.29 11.41 -15.81
CA GLY A 74 26.70 10.73 -14.60
C GLY A 74 26.09 9.34 -14.58
N VAL A 75 26.96 8.32 -14.69
CA VAL A 75 26.66 6.93 -14.32
C VAL A 75 25.76 6.92 -13.09
N VAL A 76 24.56 6.35 -13.20
CA VAL A 76 23.66 6.14 -12.05
C VAL A 76 24.28 5.06 -11.17
N ARG A 77 25.31 5.44 -10.42
CA ARG A 77 25.73 4.67 -9.25
C ARG A 77 24.53 4.72 -8.31
N ARG A 78 23.99 3.54 -7.97
CA ARG A 78 23.04 3.39 -6.87
C ARG A 78 23.73 3.83 -5.59
N ALA A 79 23.76 5.15 -5.34
CA ALA A 79 24.12 5.68 -4.05
C ALA A 79 23.04 5.17 -3.10
N ARG A 80 23.45 4.40 -2.08
CA ARG A 80 22.57 4.05 -0.97
C ARG A 80 21.97 5.36 -0.46
N PRO A 81 20.66 5.43 -0.19
CA PRO A 81 20.09 6.61 0.42
C PRO A 81 20.87 6.87 1.70
N THR A 82 21.42 8.08 1.82
CA THR A 82 22.00 8.50 3.09
C THR A 82 20.85 8.56 4.08
N VAL A 83 21.07 8.16 5.34
CA VAL A 83 20.07 8.22 6.41
C VAL A 83 19.38 9.59 6.44
N ASP A 84 20.15 10.64 6.15
CA ASP A 84 19.72 12.03 6.01
C ASP A 84 18.67 12.27 4.90
N ALA A 85 18.74 11.61 3.74
CA ALA A 85 17.76 11.75 2.67
C ALA A 85 16.37 11.23 3.08
N CYS A 86 16.34 10.07 3.76
CA CYS A 86 15.11 9.48 4.28
C CYS A 86 14.49 10.34 5.39
N THR A 87 15.30 10.85 6.32
CA THR A 87 14.84 11.74 7.40
C THR A 87 14.24 13.03 6.83
N ARG A 88 14.94 13.68 5.91
CA ARG A 88 14.45 14.91 5.25
C ARG A 88 13.13 14.68 4.51
N ALA A 89 12.96 13.53 3.86
CA ALA A 89 11.72 13.20 3.18
C ALA A 89 10.54 13.06 4.16
N ARG A 90 10.77 12.46 5.34
CA ARG A 90 9.77 12.32 6.41
C ARG A 90 9.38 13.68 6.99
N GLU A 91 10.37 14.53 7.29
CA GLU A 91 10.13 15.89 7.78
C GLU A 91 9.32 16.72 6.77
N GLY A 92 9.63 16.60 5.48
CA GLY A 92 8.88 17.26 4.40
C GLY A 92 7.42 16.83 4.34
N ARG A 93 7.14 15.54 4.51
CA ARG A 93 5.76 15.01 4.59
C ARG A 93 5.03 15.62 5.79
N ASP A 94 5.66 15.60 6.96
CA ASP A 94 5.02 16.06 8.19
C ASP A 94 4.74 17.58 8.14
N ALA A 95 5.64 18.36 7.52
CA ALA A 95 5.39 19.77 7.21
C ALA A 95 4.21 19.97 6.24
N ALA A 96 4.13 19.16 5.18
CA ALA A 96 3.03 19.23 4.22
C ALA A 96 1.68 18.86 4.87
N TYR A 97 1.67 17.88 5.76
CA TYR A 97 0.47 17.46 6.48
C TYR A 97 0.01 18.51 7.48
N ARG A 98 0.95 19.15 8.20
CA ARG A 98 0.64 20.31 9.06
C ARG A 98 0.04 21.47 8.26
N LYS A 99 0.58 21.76 7.07
CA LYS A 99 0.06 22.81 6.19
C LYS A 99 -1.34 22.49 5.64
N ALA A 100 -1.60 21.23 5.31
CA ALA A 100 -2.90 20.79 4.80
C ALA A 100 -3.99 20.70 5.89
N GLY A 101 -3.58 20.45 7.14
CA GLY A 101 -4.49 20.29 8.27
C GLY A 101 -5.51 19.17 8.02
N LEU A 102 -6.78 19.43 8.37
CA LEU A 102 -7.88 18.48 8.18
C LEU A 102 -8.21 18.19 6.71
N LYS A 103 -7.77 19.04 5.77
CA LYS A 103 -8.03 18.89 4.33
C LYS A 103 -6.95 18.05 3.63
N ARG A 104 -6.38 17.06 4.33
CA ARG A 104 -5.39 16.14 3.75
C ARG A 104 -6.10 15.16 2.80
N GLY A 105 -6.11 15.50 1.52
CA GLY A 105 -6.62 14.61 0.47
C GLY A 105 -5.73 13.40 0.19
N PHE A 106 -6.29 12.41 -0.50
CA PHE A 106 -5.59 11.20 -0.91
C PHE A 106 -4.38 11.50 -1.81
N ALA A 107 -4.54 12.40 -2.80
CA ALA A 107 -3.46 12.75 -3.73
C ALA A 107 -2.22 13.32 -3.02
N LEU A 108 -2.43 14.18 -2.01
CA LEU A 108 -1.33 14.72 -1.21
C LEU A 108 -0.65 13.62 -0.39
N SER A 109 -1.44 12.72 0.21
CA SER A 109 -0.89 11.63 1.02
C SER A 109 -0.06 10.68 0.16
N SER A 110 -0.63 10.21 -0.96
CA SER A 110 0.03 9.29 -1.90
C SER A 110 1.31 9.87 -2.50
N LEU A 111 1.33 11.17 -2.84
CA LEU A 111 2.54 11.83 -3.32
C LEU A 111 3.69 11.73 -2.30
N TRP A 112 3.42 12.04 -1.04
CA TRP A 112 4.44 12.02 0.00
C TRP A 112 4.84 10.61 0.42
N ASP A 113 3.92 9.66 0.41
CA ASP A 113 4.23 8.26 0.72
C ASP A 113 5.18 7.66 -0.33
N ASN A 114 4.92 7.90 -1.62
CA ASN A 114 5.83 7.50 -2.70
C ASN A 114 7.21 8.17 -2.56
N ARG A 115 7.23 9.47 -2.25
CA ARG A 115 8.48 10.23 -2.07
C ARG A 115 9.32 9.72 -0.90
N VAL A 116 8.69 9.39 0.23
CA VAL A 116 9.39 8.80 1.38
C VAL A 116 9.87 7.40 1.03
N HIS A 117 9.06 6.59 0.36
CA HIS A 117 9.46 5.25 -0.08
C HIS A 117 10.71 5.30 -0.98
N ASP A 118 10.72 6.16 -1.99
CA ASP A 118 11.86 6.31 -2.90
C ASP A 118 13.12 6.82 -2.19
N ALA A 119 12.97 7.67 -1.17
CA ALA A 119 14.09 8.22 -0.40
C ALA A 119 14.64 7.26 0.67
N CYS A 120 13.89 6.24 1.06
CA CYS A 120 14.25 5.34 2.16
C CYS A 120 14.61 3.91 1.72
N ARG A 121 14.59 3.61 0.41
CA ARG A 121 14.80 2.26 -0.14
C ARG A 121 16.23 1.99 -0.63
#